data_AF-A0A3D5YLI7-F1
#
_entry.id   AF-A0A3D5YLI7-F1
#
_cell.length_a   1.000
_cell.length_b   1.000
_cell.length_c   1.000
_cell.angle_alpha   90.00
_cell.angle_beta   90.00
_cell.angle_gamma   90.00
#
_symmetry.space_group_name_H-M   'P 1'
#
loop_
_entity.id
_entity.type
_entity.pdbx_description
1 polymer ?
#
loop_
_entity_poly.entity_id
_entity_poly.type
_entity_poly.pdbx_seq_one_letter_code
_entity_poly.pdbx_strand_id
1 'polypeptide(L)'
;GPLKEVFQATRILFRLTLSHVDMRKHTGVHPRMGAVDVCPFVLLDDPHFTKDFKDRTMVFAAQIAQEFQVALYGYEGLTRNVGQKDLSYIRRGQYEGLHERFIRGELPDFGPVTYNSSVEKHGAT
;
A
#
# COMPACT_ATOMS: atom_id res chain seq x y z
N GLY A 1 0.44 -19.50 -2.67
CA GLY A 1 0.53 -20.27 -1.41
C GLY A 1 -0.74 -20.06 -0.62
N PRO A 2 -0.99 -20.83 0.46
CA PRO A 2 -2.18 -20.63 1.26
C PRO A 2 -2.17 -19.25 1.93
N LEU A 3 -3.36 -18.65 2.10
CA LEU A 3 -3.49 -17.21 2.36
C LEU A 3 -2.80 -16.78 3.66
N LYS A 4 -2.86 -17.61 4.70
CA LYS A 4 -2.28 -17.31 6.01
C LYS A 4 -0.76 -17.15 5.92
N GLU A 5 -0.11 -18.04 5.18
CA GLU A 5 1.34 -18.08 5.00
C GLU A 5 1.79 -16.90 4.13
N VAL A 6 1.03 -16.54 3.09
CA VAL A 6 1.31 -15.36 2.27
C VAL A 6 1.20 -14.09 3.11
N PHE A 7 0.14 -13.94 3.93
CA PHE A 7 -0.01 -12.78 4.82
C PHE A 7 1.12 -12.68 5.85
N GLN A 8 1.54 -13.81 6.43
CA GLN A 8 2.67 -13.82 7.36
C GLN A 8 3.97 -13.40 6.67
N ALA A 9 4.24 -13.91 5.46
CA ALA A 9 5.41 -13.53 4.68
C ALA A 9 5.38 -12.04 4.32
N THR A 10 4.24 -11.50 3.90
CA THR A 10 4.07 -10.07 3.62
C THR A 10 4.33 -9.23 4.86
N ARG A 11 3.82 -9.60 6.04
CA ARG A 11 4.11 -8.88 7.29
C ARG A 11 5.61 -8.84 7.59
N ILE A 12 6.32 -9.94 7.37
CA ILE A 12 7.79 -10.00 7.54
C ILE A 12 8.47 -9.09 6.52
N LEU A 13 8.03 -9.08 5.27
CA LEU A 13 8.53 -8.19 4.22
C LEU A 13 8.39 -6.72 4.63
N PHE A 14 7.21 -6.28 5.07
CA PHE A 14 7.01 -4.90 5.53
C PHE A 14 7.95 -4.57 6.69
N ARG A 15 8.03 -5.43 7.72
CA ARG A 15 8.90 -5.20 8.87
C ARG A 15 10.37 -5.02 8.47
N LEU A 16 10.88 -5.87 7.59
CA LEU A 16 12.27 -5.79 7.14
C LEU A 16 12.48 -4.55 6.27
N THR A 17 11.66 -4.36 5.24
CA THR A 17 11.80 -3.25 4.30
C THR A 17 11.76 -1.90 5.01
N LEU A 18 10.81 -1.66 5.91
CA LEU A 18 10.68 -0.39 6.64
C LEU A 18 11.82 -0.16 7.65
N SER A 19 12.52 -1.22 8.07
CA SER A 19 13.71 -1.12 8.92
C SER A 19 14.96 -0.74 8.12
N HIS A 20 14.99 -1.02 6.82
CA HIS A 20 16.19 -0.89 5.98
C HIS A 20 16.11 0.19 4.90
N VAL A 21 14.90 0.60 4.50
CA VAL A 21 14.67 1.56 3.42
C VAL A 21 14.17 2.89 3.97
N ASP A 22 14.85 3.97 3.58
CA ASP A 22 14.47 5.35 3.85
C ASP A 22 14.22 6.04 2.51
N MET A 23 12.94 6.28 2.20
CA MET A 23 12.52 6.83 0.91
C MET A 23 13.04 8.24 0.66
N ARG A 24 13.34 9.01 1.71
CA ARG A 24 13.96 10.34 1.61
C ARG A 24 15.32 10.32 0.92
N LYS A 25 15.97 9.16 0.89
CA LYS A 25 17.29 8.94 0.27
C LYS A 25 17.23 8.08 -0.99
N HIS A 26 16.06 7.54 -1.31
CA HIS A 26 15.90 6.59 -2.41
C HIS A 26 15.59 7.30 -3.74
N THR A 27 16.45 7.10 -4.73
CA THR A 27 16.27 7.58 -6.10
C THR A 27 16.36 6.42 -7.08
N GLY A 28 15.63 6.51 -8.19
CA GLY A 28 15.59 5.46 -9.20
C GLY A 28 14.84 5.90 -10.45
N VAL A 29 15.12 5.24 -11.57
CA VAL A 29 14.47 5.54 -12.87
C VAL A 29 13.04 5.02 -12.92
N HIS A 30 12.77 3.89 -12.25
CA HIS A 30 11.43 3.33 -12.20
C HIS A 30 10.56 4.16 -11.25
N PRO A 31 9.32 4.52 -11.64
CA PRO A 31 8.38 5.18 -10.75
C PRO A 31 8.24 4.41 -9.42
N ARG A 32 8.02 5.13 -8.33
CA ARG A 32 7.77 4.56 -7.00
C ARG A 32 7.14 5.59 -6.09
N MET A 33 6.31 5.16 -5.15
CA MET A 33 5.66 6.00 -4.15
C MET A 33 6.09 5.62 -2.73
N GLY A 34 6.55 4.39 -2.49
CA GLY A 34 6.96 3.94 -1.16
C GLY A 34 8.02 2.84 -1.16
N ALA A 35 8.53 2.56 0.04
CA ALA A 35 9.55 1.55 0.30
C ALA A 35 9.06 0.14 -0.05
N VAL A 36 7.78 -0.12 0.25
CA VAL A 36 7.00 -1.18 -0.41
C VAL A 36 6.08 -0.45 -1.37
N ASP A 37 6.38 -0.48 -2.67
CA ASP A 37 5.67 0.34 -3.65
C ASP A 37 4.31 -0.26 -4.06
N VAL A 38 4.28 -1.56 -4.39
CA VAL A 38 3.05 -2.27 -4.78
C VAL A 38 3.09 -3.70 -4.22
N CYS A 39 2.02 -4.12 -3.54
CA CYS A 39 1.89 -5.46 -2.96
C CYS A 39 0.56 -6.13 -3.37
N PRO A 40 0.47 -6.72 -4.59
CA PRO A 40 -0.74 -7.38 -5.07
C PRO A 40 -1.07 -8.65 -4.28
N PHE A 41 -2.37 -8.88 -4.09
CA PHE A 41 -2.90 -10.19 -3.73
C PHE A 41 -3.80 -10.68 -4.87
N VAL A 42 -3.43 -11.82 -5.46
CA VAL A 42 -4.16 -12.43 -6.59
C VAL A 42 -4.70 -13.80 -6.17
N LEU A 43 -6.00 -14.00 -6.36
CA LEU A 43 -6.64 -15.30 -6.15
C LEU A 43 -6.29 -16.23 -7.33
N LEU A 44 -5.72 -17.39 -7.02
CA LEU A 44 -5.39 -18.42 -8.02
C LEU A 44 -6.37 -19.62 -7.98
N ASP A 45 -7.23 -19.68 -6.95
CA ASP A 45 -8.26 -20.71 -6.78
C ASP A 45 -9.56 -20.32 -7.51
N ASP A 46 -10.62 -21.12 -7.31
CA ASP A 46 -11.92 -20.92 -7.93
C ASP A 46 -12.50 -19.51 -7.65
N PRO A 47 -13.05 -18.82 -8.67
CA PRO A 47 -13.68 -17.50 -8.51
C PRO A 47 -14.76 -17.40 -7.43
N HIS A 48 -15.38 -18.52 -7.03
CA HIS A 48 -16.31 -18.58 -5.89
C HIS A 48 -15.70 -17.99 -4.61
N PHE A 49 -14.39 -18.10 -4.41
CA PHE A 49 -13.69 -17.58 -3.22
C PHE A 49 -13.34 -16.09 -3.29
N THR A 50 -13.66 -15.40 -4.40
CA THR A 50 -13.26 -14.00 -4.64
C THR A 50 -13.70 -13.06 -3.52
N LYS A 51 -14.94 -13.22 -3.02
CA LYS A 51 -15.47 -12.34 -1.97
C LYS A 51 -14.73 -12.54 -0.64
N ASP A 52 -14.57 -13.79 -0.19
CA ASP A 52 -13.83 -14.11 1.05
C ASP A 52 -12.37 -13.63 0.96
N PHE A 53 -11.73 -13.89 -0.18
CA PHE A 53 -10.37 -13.46 -0.45
C PHE A 53 -10.21 -11.94 -0.34
N LYS A 54 -11.12 -11.18 -0.96
CA LYS A 54 -11.12 -9.71 -0.90
C LYS A 54 -11.35 -9.21 0.52
N ASP A 55 -12.33 -9.73 1.23
CA ASP A 55 -12.65 -9.33 2.60
C ASP A 55 -11.47 -9.55 3.56
N ARG A 56 -10.82 -10.71 3.47
CA ARG A 56 -9.63 -11.04 4.27
C ARG A 56 -8.43 -10.18 3.91
N THR A 57 -8.25 -9.86 2.63
CA THR A 57 -7.18 -8.96 2.17
C THR A 57 -7.37 -7.53 2.69
N MET A 58 -8.60 -7.02 2.70
CA MET A 58 -8.89 -5.68 3.27
C MET A 58 -8.62 -5.63 4.77
N VAL A 59 -9.00 -6.67 5.52
CA VAL A 59 -8.67 -6.78 6.95
C VAL A 59 -7.17 -6.80 7.18
N PHE A 60 -6.44 -7.57 6.37
CA PHE A 60 -4.98 -7.64 6.46
C PHE A 60 -4.32 -6.30 6.12
N ALA A 61 -4.76 -5.61 5.07
CA ALA A 61 -4.26 -4.28 4.72
C ALA A 61 -4.45 -3.28 5.87
N ALA A 62 -5.63 -3.25 6.49
CA ALA A 62 -5.89 -2.41 7.66
C ALA A 62 -4.94 -2.73 8.83
N GLN A 63 -4.67 -4.02 9.08
CA GLN A 63 -3.72 -4.45 10.11
C GLN A 63 -2.30 -3.99 9.81
N ILE A 64 -1.82 -4.16 8.57
CA ILE A 64 -0.48 -3.71 8.14
C ILE A 64 -0.34 -2.19 8.29
N ALA A 65 -1.33 -1.43 7.81
CA ALA A 65 -1.32 0.02 7.93
C ALA A 65 -1.25 0.50 9.38
N GLN A 66 -2.00 -0.16 10.28
CA GLN A 66 -2.00 0.15 11.70
C GLN A 66 -0.68 -0.27 12.38
N GLU A 67 -0.19 -1.48 12.12
CA GLU A 67 1.00 -2.04 12.75
C GLU A 67 2.27 -1.24 12.39
N PHE A 68 2.41 -0.86 11.12
CA PHE A 68 3.61 -0.20 10.62
C PHE A 68 3.47 1.30 10.39
N GLN A 69 2.27 1.87 10.64
CA GLN A 69 1.97 3.29 10.40
C GLN A 69 2.28 3.72 8.96
N VAL A 70 1.95 2.86 7.99
CA VAL A 70 2.14 3.11 6.55
C VAL A 70 0.83 3.52 5.90
N ALA A 71 0.91 4.48 4.97
CA ALA A 71 -0.21 4.89 4.15
C ALA A 71 -0.43 3.85 3.03
N LEU A 72 -1.62 3.24 2.98
CA LEU A 72 -1.98 2.24 1.96
C LEU A 72 -3.10 2.72 1.05
N TYR A 73 -2.84 2.71 -0.25
CA TYR A 73 -3.81 2.96 -1.31
C TYR A 73 -4.24 1.63 -1.92
N GLY A 74 -5.50 1.28 -1.72
CA GLY A 74 -6.13 0.20 -2.46
C GLY A 74 -6.30 0.60 -3.92
N TYR A 75 -6.08 -0.36 -4.81
CA TYR A 75 -6.29 -0.19 -6.25
C TYR A 75 -7.24 -1.29 -6.75
N GLU A 76 -7.84 -1.07 -7.93
CA GLU A 76 -8.79 -2.00 -8.54
C GLU A 76 -9.90 -2.47 -7.58
N GLY A 77 -9.94 -3.77 -7.30
CA GLY A 77 -10.94 -4.38 -6.43
C GLY A 77 -10.81 -3.99 -4.96
N LEU A 78 -9.72 -3.35 -4.52
CA LEU A 78 -9.47 -3.04 -3.10
C LEU A 78 -9.62 -1.56 -2.75
N THR A 79 -9.77 -0.66 -3.73
CA THR A 79 -9.97 0.77 -3.45
C THR A 79 -11.34 1.02 -2.81
N ARG A 80 -11.41 1.93 -1.83
CA ARG A 80 -12.68 2.47 -1.33
C ARG A 80 -13.13 3.68 -2.15
N ASN A 81 -12.22 4.26 -2.95
CA ASN A 81 -12.53 5.38 -3.84
C ASN A 81 -12.68 4.92 -5.28
N VAL A 82 -13.93 4.87 -5.77
CA VAL A 82 -14.27 4.38 -7.11
C VAL A 82 -13.54 5.14 -8.23
N GLY A 83 -13.14 6.39 -8.00
CA GLY A 83 -12.39 7.21 -8.95
C GLY A 83 -10.87 6.97 -9.01
N GLN A 84 -10.31 6.18 -8.10
CA GLN A 84 -8.86 5.96 -7.96
C GLN A 84 -8.46 4.50 -8.16
N LYS A 85 -9.04 3.82 -9.15
CA LYS A 85 -8.80 2.38 -9.37
C LYS A 85 -7.47 2.07 -10.04
N ASP A 86 -7.01 2.98 -10.91
CA ASP A 86 -5.83 2.77 -11.75
C ASP A 86 -4.53 2.96 -10.96
N LEU A 87 -3.66 1.96 -11.00
CA LEU A 87 -2.36 1.99 -10.33
C LEU A 87 -1.48 3.15 -10.82
N SER A 88 -1.54 3.49 -12.10
CA SER A 88 -0.82 4.63 -12.68
C SER A 88 -1.33 5.97 -12.14
N TYR A 89 -2.64 6.08 -11.90
CA TYR A 89 -3.23 7.23 -11.23
C TYR A 89 -2.75 7.31 -9.78
N ILE A 90 -2.75 6.18 -9.05
CA ILE A 90 -2.28 6.14 -7.66
C ILE A 90 -0.79 6.49 -7.58
N ARG A 91 0.04 6.08 -8.53
CA ARG A 91 1.50 6.36 -8.50
C ARG A 91 1.87 7.67 -9.21
N ARG A 92 0.90 8.46 -9.65
CA ARG A 92 1.13 9.75 -10.31
C ARG A 92 1.82 10.72 -9.35
N GLY A 93 2.89 11.33 -9.82
CA GLY A 93 3.72 12.22 -9.02
C GLY A 93 4.77 11.48 -8.17
N GLN A 94 4.71 10.15 -8.09
CA GLN A 94 5.69 9.32 -7.37
C GLN A 94 5.83 9.73 -5.88
N TYR A 95 6.93 9.36 -5.24
CA TYR A 95 7.24 9.75 -3.87
C TYR A 95 7.31 11.28 -3.69
N GLU A 96 7.91 12.01 -4.64
CA GLU A 96 8.05 13.47 -4.56
C GLU A 96 6.69 14.19 -4.57
N GLY A 97 5.69 13.63 -5.25
CA GLY A 97 4.33 14.16 -5.31
C GLY A 97 3.45 13.80 -4.12
N LEU A 98 3.94 12.98 -3.19
CA LEU A 98 3.11 12.44 -2.10
C LEU A 98 2.62 13.53 -1.14
N HIS A 99 3.44 14.54 -0.85
CA HIS A 99 3.03 15.65 0.01
C HIS A 99 1.85 16.44 -0.58
N GLU A 100 1.95 16.78 -1.87
CA GLU A 100 0.90 17.48 -2.62
C GLU A 100 -0.38 16.64 -2.71
N ARG A 101 -0.24 15.31 -2.87
CA ARG A 101 -1.37 14.37 -2.88
C ARG A 101 -2.19 14.46 -1.59
N PHE A 102 -1.53 14.49 -0.43
CA PHE A 102 -2.20 14.63 0.87
C PHE A 102 -2.89 15.98 1.01
N ILE A 103 -2.27 17.07 0.53
CA ILE A 103 -2.88 18.42 0.53
C ILE A 103 -4.18 18.45 -0.30
N ARG A 104 -4.21 17.73 -1.43
CA ARG A 104 -5.39 17.63 -2.31
C ARG A 104 -6.51 16.75 -1.77
N GLY A 105 -6.31 16.09 -0.63
CA GLY A 105 -7.29 15.15 -0.07
C GLY A 105 -7.38 13.82 -0.83
N GLU A 106 -6.39 13.49 -1.67
CA GLU A 106 -6.25 12.16 -2.28
C GLU A 106 -5.63 11.19 -1.26
N LEU A 107 -6.39 10.91 -0.20
CA LEU A 107 -5.92 10.23 1.02
C LEU A 107 -5.88 8.69 0.89
N PRO A 108 -5.03 8.01 1.67
CA PRO A 108 -4.96 6.54 1.68
C PRO A 108 -6.25 5.90 2.17
N ASP A 109 -6.52 4.67 1.72
CA ASP A 109 -7.65 3.86 2.19
C ASP A 109 -7.43 3.35 3.63
N PHE A 110 -6.18 3.15 4.02
CA PHE A 110 -5.77 2.71 5.36
C PHE A 110 -4.50 3.42 5.83
N GLY A 111 -4.38 3.59 7.15
CA GLY A 111 -3.20 4.18 7.78
C GLY A 111 -3.28 5.69 7.94
N PRO A 112 -2.13 6.39 8.01
CA PRO A 112 -2.08 7.83 8.24
C PRO A 112 -2.78 8.63 7.12
N VAL A 113 -3.70 9.50 7.51
CA VAL A 113 -4.38 10.46 6.61
C VAL A 113 -3.76 11.86 6.65
N THR A 114 -2.60 11.99 7.31
CA THR A 114 -1.80 13.21 7.35
C THR A 114 -0.37 12.89 6.91
N TYR A 115 0.29 13.84 6.24
CA TYR A 115 1.68 13.70 5.86
C TYR A 115 2.56 13.86 7.10
N ASN A 116 2.96 12.74 7.71
CA ASN A 116 3.75 12.68 8.93
C ASN A 116 5.14 12.08 8.68
N SER A 117 5.97 11.97 9.74
CA SER A 117 7.33 11.42 9.62
C SER A 117 7.40 9.97 9.14
N SER A 118 6.35 9.16 9.36
CA SER A 118 6.27 7.81 8.81
C SER A 118 6.03 7.84 7.32
N VAL A 119 5.06 8.65 6.85
CA VAL A 119 4.77 8.84 5.43
C VAL A 119 5.99 9.42 4.70
N GLU A 120 6.70 10.36 5.31
CA GLU A 120 7.93 10.90 4.75
C GLU A 120 9.04 9.83 4.66
N LYS A 121 9.26 9.06 5.73
CA LYS A 121 10.33 8.05 5.75
C LYS A 121 10.05 6.86 4.82
N HIS A 122 8.81 6.40 4.76
CA HIS A 122 8.45 5.14 4.10
C HIS A 122 7.71 5.35 2.77
N GLY A 123 7.23 6.55 2.49
CA GLY A 123 6.31 6.83 1.39
C GLY A 123 4.93 6.23 1.63
N ALA A 124 4.29 5.79 0.56
CA ALA A 124 3.00 5.09 0.60
C ALA A 124 3.02 3.86 -0.31
N THR A 125 2.21 2.86 0.06
CA THR A 125 2.06 1.58 -0.64
C THR A 125 0.72 1.46 -1.32
#